data_AF-A0A7Y3XIK3-F1
#
_entry.id   AF-A0A7Y3XIK3-F1
#
_cell.length_a   1.000
_cell.length_b   1.000
_cell.length_c   1.000
_cell.angle_alpha   90.00
_cell.angle_beta   90.00
_cell.angle_gamma   90.00
#
_symmetry.space_group_name_H-M   'P 1'
#
loop_
_entity.id
_entity.type
_entity.pdbx_description
1 polymer ?
#
loop_
_entity_poly.entity_id
_entity_poly.type
_entity_poly.pdbx_seq_one_letter_code
_entity_poly.pdbx_strand_id
1 'polypeptide(L)'
;MLLRLLVDTLVVAGLALLCLGYLAYERGLDDERRQIEDLRTNVRLIEQQVKLQAALGHAQCNEDGFPVTVNPAWFGTAIPRNPMLNDGRHPWVEVAFGPELTAEHPHLLVASRPELAGFWYNPRTGTVRARVPQMVSDEHTLEVYNYVNGCNLSKLFVHDLEPVTAD
;
A
#
# COMPACT_ATOMS: atom_id res chain seq x y z
N MET A 1 -10.68 -7.69 -56.67
CA MET A 1 -11.39 -6.70 -55.82
C MET A 1 -11.66 -7.25 -54.42
N LEU A 2 -12.28 -8.43 -54.31
CA LEU A 2 -12.65 -9.07 -53.03
C LEU A 2 -11.46 -9.38 -52.10
N LEU A 3 -10.33 -9.84 -52.65
CA LEU A 3 -9.10 -10.13 -51.87
C LEU A 3 -8.48 -8.85 -51.26
N ARG A 4 -8.52 -7.72 -51.96
CA ARG A 4 -7.97 -6.45 -51.43
C ARG A 4 -8.82 -5.95 -50.26
N LEU A 5 -10.15 -6.00 -50.41
CA LEU A 5 -11.09 -5.66 -49.34
C LEU A 5 -10.90 -6.51 -48.07
N LEU A 6 -10.65 -7.82 -48.21
CA LEU A 6 -10.37 -8.69 -47.06
C LEU A 6 -9.06 -8.35 -46.36
N VAL A 7 -7.99 -8.12 -47.13
CA VAL A 7 -6.68 -7.74 -46.58
C VAL A 7 -6.75 -6.38 -45.90
N ASP A 8 -7.37 -5.39 -46.53
CA ASP A 8 -7.53 -4.03 -45.97
C ASP A 8 -8.35 -4.09 -44.66
N THR A 9 -9.42 -4.90 -44.62
CA THR A 9 -10.22 -5.10 -43.40
C THR A 9 -9.42 -5.75 -42.27
N LEU A 10 -8.59 -6.76 -42.59
CA LEU A 10 -7.71 -7.41 -41.61
C LEU A 10 -6.66 -6.45 -41.05
N VAL A 11 -6.05 -5.63 -41.91
CA VAL A 11 -5.05 -4.63 -41.47
C VAL A 11 -5.71 -3.58 -40.59
N VAL A 12 -6.86 -3.05 -40.96
CA VAL A 12 -7.60 -2.07 -40.15
C VAL A 12 -8.03 -2.68 -38.82
N ALA A 13 -8.53 -3.92 -38.80
CA ALA A 13 -8.90 -4.62 -37.57
C ALA A 13 -7.68 -4.85 -36.65
N GLY A 14 -6.54 -5.24 -37.21
CA GLY A 14 -5.29 -5.41 -36.47
C GLY A 14 -4.79 -4.10 -35.86
N LEU A 15 -4.81 -3.01 -36.64
CA LEU A 15 -4.46 -1.67 -36.14
C LEU A 15 -5.43 -1.20 -35.04
N ALA A 16 -6.73 -1.43 -35.22
CA ALA A 16 -7.73 -1.10 -34.22
C ALA A 16 -7.49 -1.85 -32.90
N LEU A 17 -7.14 -3.14 -32.95
CA LEU A 17 -6.79 -3.94 -31.76
C LEU A 17 -5.54 -3.40 -31.06
N LEU A 18 -4.50 -3.03 -31.81
CA LEU A 18 -3.29 -2.44 -31.24
C LEU A 18 -3.59 -1.08 -30.59
N CYS A 19 -4.38 -0.22 -31.24
CA CYS A 19 -4.80 1.06 -30.67
C CYS A 19 -5.63 0.86 -29.39
N LEU A 20 -6.57 -0.10 -29.37
CA LEU A 20 -7.34 -0.42 -28.18
C LEU A 20 -6.47 -0.94 -27.04
N GLY A 21 -5.50 -1.80 -27.34
CA GLY A 21 -4.53 -2.30 -26.36
C GLY A 21 -3.67 -1.18 -25.78
N TYR A 22 -3.18 -0.26 -26.63
CA TYR A 22 -2.40 0.91 -26.20
C TYR A 22 -3.21 1.83 -25.28
N LEU A 23 -4.45 2.16 -25.65
CA LEU A 23 -5.32 3.00 -24.82
C LEU A 23 -5.68 2.34 -23.48
N ALA A 24 -5.87 1.02 -23.47
CA ALA A 24 -6.09 0.28 -22.23
C ALA A 24 -4.85 0.29 -21.32
N TYR A 25 -3.65 0.20 -21.92
CA TYR A 25 -2.39 0.27 -21.20
C TYR A 25 -2.17 1.65 -20.56
N GLU A 26 -2.36 2.75 -21.30
CA GLU A 26 -2.25 4.11 -20.76
C GLU A 26 -3.21 4.35 -19.59
N ARG A 27 -4.46 3.90 -19.72
CA ARG A 27 -5.45 4.02 -18.63
C ARG A 27 -5.02 3.25 -17.38
N GLY A 28 -4.44 2.06 -17.55
CA GLY A 28 -3.92 1.27 -16.43
C GLY A 28 -2.82 2.00 -15.66
N LEU A 29 -1.90 2.66 -16.36
CA LEU A 29 -0.83 3.44 -15.73
C LEU A 29 -1.37 4.66 -14.97
N ASP A 30 -2.34 5.36 -15.53
CA ASP A 30 -2.97 6.51 -14.86
C ASP A 30 -3.74 6.09 -13.61
N ASP A 31 -4.47 4.98 -13.68
CA ASP A 31 -5.22 4.45 -12.54
C ASP A 31 -4.28 3.98 -11.42
N GLU A 32 -3.18 3.29 -11.76
CA GLU A 32 -2.16 2.90 -10.79
C GLU A 32 -1.54 4.12 -10.09
N ARG A 33 -1.14 5.15 -10.85
CA ARG A 33 -0.60 6.39 -10.29
C ARG A 33 -1.57 7.07 -9.34
N ARG A 34 -2.86 7.16 -9.70
CA ARG A 34 -3.91 7.72 -8.83
C ARG A 34 -4.02 6.92 -7.54
N GLN A 35 -4.06 5.59 -7.62
CA GLN A 35 -4.13 4.74 -6.43
C GLN A 35 -2.93 4.91 -5.51
N ILE A 36 -1.72 5.05 -6.07
CA ILE A 36 -0.49 5.28 -5.30
C ILE A 36 -0.55 6.64 -4.55
N GLU A 37 -0.97 7.71 -5.23
CA GLU A 37 -1.12 9.04 -4.61
C GLU A 37 -2.21 9.06 -3.53
N ASP A 38 -3.34 8.41 -3.80
CA ASP A 38 -4.44 8.27 -2.85
C ASP A 38 -4.00 7.47 -1.62
N LEU A 39 -3.26 6.38 -1.83
CA LEU A 39 -2.73 5.56 -0.74
C LEU A 39 -1.76 6.37 0.14
N ARG A 40 -0.84 7.12 -0.47
CA ARG A 40 0.08 8.01 0.24
C ARG A 40 -0.66 9.08 1.05
N THR A 41 -1.71 9.64 0.47
CA THR A 41 -2.57 10.62 1.14
C THR A 41 -3.27 9.98 2.34
N ASN A 42 -3.79 8.75 2.19
CA ASN A 42 -4.46 8.03 3.26
C ASN A 42 -3.54 7.66 4.42
N VAL A 43 -2.27 7.30 4.16
CA VAL A 43 -1.25 7.13 5.22
C VAL A 43 -1.11 8.42 6.03
N ARG A 44 -0.91 9.56 5.35
CA ARG A 44 -0.75 10.87 6.00
C ARG A 44 -1.97 11.28 6.80
N LEU A 45 -3.18 11.01 6.30
CA LEU A 45 -4.42 11.28 7.01
C LEU A 45 -4.48 10.49 8.32
N ILE A 46 -4.11 9.21 8.31
CA ILE A 46 -4.07 8.40 9.54
C ILE A 46 -3.02 8.96 10.50
N GLU A 47 -1.80 9.27 10.05
CA GLU A 47 -0.75 9.86 10.89
C GLU A 47 -1.18 11.17 11.56
N GLN A 48 -1.80 12.07 10.79
CA GLN A 48 -2.31 13.34 11.29
C GLN A 48 -3.41 13.13 12.34
N GLN A 49 -4.33 12.19 12.07
CA GLN A 49 -5.42 11.90 12.98
C GLN A 49 -4.93 11.27 14.29
N VAL A 50 -3.94 10.39 14.24
CA VAL A 50 -3.27 9.81 15.42
C VAL A 50 -2.67 10.92 16.28
N LYS A 51 -1.91 11.84 15.67
CA LYS A 51 -1.28 12.98 16.38
C LYS A 51 -2.32 13.92 16.98
N LEU A 52 -3.41 14.18 16.26
CA LEU A 52 -4.51 14.99 16.77
C LEU A 52 -5.15 14.35 18.01
N GLN A 53 -5.42 13.04 17.97
CA GLN A 53 -6.07 12.34 19.07
C GLN A 53 -5.16 12.19 20.30
N ALA A 54 -3.85 12.05 20.09
CA ALA A 54 -2.85 12.17 21.15
C ALA A 54 -2.94 13.52 21.86
N ALA A 55 -2.99 14.62 21.09
CA ALA A 55 -3.03 15.97 21.64
C ALA A 55 -4.34 16.33 22.35
N LEU A 56 -5.47 15.80 21.88
CA LEU A 56 -6.78 16.04 22.50
C LEU A 56 -7.00 15.29 23.82
N GLY A 57 -6.19 14.26 24.11
CA GLY A 57 -6.29 13.47 25.35
C GLY A 57 -7.54 12.60 25.47
N HIS A 58 -8.31 12.45 24.38
CA HIS A 58 -9.52 11.62 24.34
C HIS A 58 -9.24 10.14 24.04
N ALA A 59 -8.05 9.82 23.50
CA ALA A 59 -7.60 8.46 23.29
C ALA A 59 -6.73 8.00 24.46
N GLN A 60 -6.86 6.73 24.84
CA GLN A 60 -5.90 6.10 25.75
C GLN A 60 -4.53 6.06 25.07
N CYS A 61 -3.59 6.82 25.61
CA CYS A 61 -2.23 6.89 25.11
C CYS A 61 -1.30 6.00 25.93
N ASN A 62 -0.22 5.55 25.31
CA ASN A 62 0.90 4.91 26.00
C ASN A 62 1.77 5.96 26.72
N GLU A 63 2.85 5.50 27.34
CA GLU A 63 3.82 6.33 28.06
C GLU A 63 4.50 7.37 27.15
N ASP A 64 4.64 7.06 25.85
CA ASP A 64 5.22 7.93 24.83
C ASP A 64 4.21 8.94 24.24
N GLY A 65 2.96 8.94 24.72
CA GLY A 65 1.93 9.90 24.31
C GLY A 65 1.23 9.57 22.99
N PHE A 66 1.36 8.34 22.49
CA PHE A 66 0.66 7.87 21.29
C PHE A 66 -0.54 6.99 21.65
N PRO A 67 -1.66 7.07 20.90
CA PRO A 67 -2.80 6.18 21.11
C PRO A 67 -2.42 4.71 21.03
N VAL A 68 -2.94 3.88 21.93
CA VAL A 68 -2.66 2.43 21.94
C VAL A 68 -3.25 1.69 20.73
N THR A 69 -4.22 2.30 20.04
CA THR A 69 -4.90 1.77 18.85
C THR A 69 -5.42 2.90 17.98
N VAL A 70 -5.77 2.60 16.73
CA VAL A 70 -6.42 3.55 15.81
C VAL A 70 -7.92 3.25 15.74
N ASN A 71 -8.76 4.20 16.15
CA ASN A 71 -10.21 4.02 16.09
C ASN A 71 -10.77 4.54 14.76
N PRO A 72 -11.51 3.72 13.97
CA PRO A 72 -12.13 4.17 12.73
C PRO A 72 -13.10 5.35 12.91
N ALA A 73 -13.74 5.48 14.08
CA ALA A 73 -14.69 6.55 14.38
C ALA A 73 -14.06 7.96 14.34
N TRP A 74 -12.74 8.07 14.46
CA TRP A 74 -12.04 9.35 14.35
C TRP A 74 -12.14 9.99 12.96
N PHE A 75 -12.46 9.20 11.95
CA PHE A 75 -12.56 9.63 10.55
C PHE A 75 -14.02 9.86 10.09
N GLY A 76 -14.99 9.74 11.01
CA GLY A 76 -16.41 9.89 10.70
C GLY A 76 -16.87 8.89 9.65
N THR A 77 -17.40 9.39 8.53
CA THR A 77 -17.90 8.56 7.42
C THR A 77 -16.84 8.20 6.39
N ALA A 78 -15.68 8.84 6.41
CA ALA A 78 -14.64 8.73 5.39
C ALA A 78 -13.38 8.05 5.95
N ILE A 79 -13.49 6.76 6.26
CA ILE A 79 -12.35 5.96 6.75
C ILE A 79 -11.33 5.79 5.62
N PRO A 80 -10.07 6.22 5.80
CA PRO A 80 -9.03 6.07 4.77
C PRO A 80 -8.81 4.60 4.43
N ARG A 81 -8.94 4.20 3.17
CA ARG A 81 -8.74 2.80 2.73
C ARG A 81 -7.47 2.65 1.93
N ASN A 82 -6.99 1.43 1.77
CA ASN A 82 -5.91 1.14 0.84
C ASN A 82 -6.51 0.88 -0.56
N PRO A 83 -6.46 1.85 -1.51
CA PRO A 83 -7.09 1.71 -2.82
C PRO A 83 -6.42 0.66 -3.70
N MET A 84 -5.20 0.23 -3.36
CA MET A 84 -4.49 -0.81 -4.09
C MET A 84 -4.91 -2.24 -3.67
N LEU A 85 -5.68 -2.37 -2.59
CA LEU A 85 -6.15 -3.64 -2.02
C LEU A 85 -7.69 -3.75 -2.06
N ASN A 86 -8.32 -3.24 -3.12
CA ASN A 86 -9.78 -3.08 -3.28
C ASN A 86 -10.60 -4.40 -3.39
N ASP A 87 -10.20 -5.46 -2.70
CA ASP A 87 -10.93 -6.73 -2.64
C ASP A 87 -11.94 -6.80 -1.49
N GLY A 88 -11.87 -5.84 -0.55
CA GLY A 88 -12.74 -5.76 0.63
C GLY A 88 -12.48 -6.82 1.71
N ARG A 89 -11.41 -7.62 1.57
CA ARG A 89 -11.09 -8.73 2.47
C ARG A 89 -10.04 -8.36 3.50
N HIS A 90 -9.14 -7.46 3.14
CA HIS A 90 -8.07 -7.01 4.02
C HIS A 90 -8.61 -6.26 5.25
N PRO A 91 -8.16 -6.61 6.48
CA PRO A 91 -8.37 -5.77 7.64
C PRO A 91 -7.87 -4.35 7.38
N TRP A 92 -8.47 -3.39 8.06
CA TRP A 92 -8.15 -1.99 7.81
C TRP A 92 -6.76 -1.61 8.32
N VAL A 93 -6.55 -1.72 9.64
CA VAL A 93 -5.31 -1.38 10.32
C VAL A 93 -4.93 -2.54 11.24
N GLU A 94 -3.67 -2.94 11.17
CA GLU A 94 -3.03 -3.82 12.15
C GLU A 94 -2.22 -2.96 13.13
N VAL A 95 -2.31 -3.29 14.42
CA VAL A 95 -1.56 -2.61 15.47
C VAL A 95 -0.36 -3.48 15.85
N ALA A 96 0.85 -2.92 15.76
CA ALA A 96 2.07 -3.62 16.10
C ALA A 96 2.03 -4.10 17.55
N PHE A 97 2.51 -5.31 17.80
CA PHE A 97 2.54 -5.92 19.13
C PHE A 97 3.84 -6.70 19.35
N GLY A 98 4.19 -6.91 20.62
CA GLY A 98 5.35 -7.71 21.01
C GLY A 98 6.65 -7.19 20.37
N PRO A 99 7.44 -8.05 19.67
CA PRO A 99 8.68 -7.64 19.01
C PRO A 99 8.51 -6.54 17.96
N GLU A 100 7.34 -6.43 17.30
CA GLU A 100 7.11 -5.43 16.25
C GLU A 100 7.04 -3.99 16.78
N LEU A 101 6.84 -3.80 18.09
CA LEU A 101 6.86 -2.47 18.69
C LEU A 101 8.21 -1.77 18.50
N THR A 102 9.29 -2.53 18.35
CA THR A 102 10.62 -1.97 18.09
C THR A 102 10.95 -1.79 16.62
N ALA A 103 10.11 -2.30 15.71
CA ALA A 103 10.32 -2.20 14.27
C ALA A 103 9.85 -0.85 13.72
N GLU A 104 10.52 -0.38 12.67
CA GLU A 104 10.14 0.83 11.91
C GLU A 104 9.13 0.51 10.78
N HIS A 105 9.04 -0.77 10.42
CA HIS A 105 8.24 -1.31 9.34
C HIS A 105 7.59 -2.62 9.78
N PRO A 106 6.41 -2.99 9.22
CA PRO A 106 5.87 -4.33 9.43
C PRO A 106 6.84 -5.38 8.88
N HIS A 107 6.85 -6.58 9.47
CA HIS A 107 7.67 -7.69 8.94
C HIS A 107 7.31 -8.08 7.49
N LEU A 108 6.03 -7.94 7.14
CA LEU A 108 5.52 -8.15 5.79
C LEU A 108 5.10 -6.80 5.20
N LEU A 109 5.89 -6.29 4.25
CA LEU A 109 5.63 -5.03 3.55
C LEU A 109 4.53 -5.18 2.48
N VAL A 110 4.38 -6.39 1.96
CA VAL A 110 3.44 -6.73 0.89
C VAL A 110 2.22 -7.42 1.47
N ALA A 111 1.02 -6.94 1.11
CA ALA A 111 -0.25 -7.57 1.49
C ALA A 111 -0.56 -8.76 0.58
N SER A 112 0.27 -9.80 0.65
CA SER A 112 0.18 -10.99 -0.21
C SER A 112 -0.97 -11.94 0.16
N ARG A 113 -1.60 -11.74 1.33
CA ARG A 113 -2.71 -12.58 1.81
C ARG A 113 -3.85 -11.72 2.36
N PRO A 114 -5.11 -12.17 2.26
CA PRO A 114 -6.27 -11.40 2.70
C PRO A 114 -6.29 -11.07 4.20
N GLU A 115 -5.56 -11.81 5.04
CA GLU A 115 -5.52 -11.58 6.48
C GLU A 115 -4.61 -10.41 6.87
N LEU A 116 -3.70 -10.00 5.97
CA LEU A 116 -2.81 -8.87 6.21
C LEU A 116 -3.55 -7.56 6.07
N ALA A 117 -3.49 -6.71 7.09
CA ALA A 117 -4.14 -5.41 7.04
C ALA A 117 -3.50 -4.49 5.99
N GLY A 118 -4.30 -3.63 5.39
CA GLY A 118 -3.82 -2.67 4.40
C GLY A 118 -2.92 -1.58 4.99
N PHE A 119 -3.10 -1.27 6.28
CA PHE A 119 -2.25 -0.37 7.05
C PHE A 119 -1.69 -1.08 8.29
N TRP A 120 -0.55 -0.61 8.76
CA TRP A 120 0.10 -1.03 9.99
C TRP A 120 0.41 0.21 10.83
N TYR A 121 0.15 0.13 12.13
CA TYR A 121 0.35 1.21 13.08
C TYR A 121 1.21 0.72 14.24
N ASN A 122 2.30 1.42 14.54
CA ASN A 122 3.12 1.15 15.70
C ASN A 122 2.78 2.12 16.84
N PRO A 123 2.10 1.68 17.91
CA PRO A 123 1.74 2.56 19.02
C PRO A 123 2.96 3.05 19.79
N ARG A 124 4.11 2.36 19.76
CA ARG A 124 5.33 2.81 20.46
C ARG A 124 5.91 4.08 19.84
N THR A 125 5.86 4.20 18.52
CA THR A 125 6.50 5.31 17.78
C THR A 125 5.51 6.26 17.13
N GLY A 126 4.22 5.91 17.12
CA GLY A 126 3.18 6.62 16.37
C GLY A 126 3.29 6.45 14.85
N THR A 127 4.18 5.56 14.37
CA THR A 127 4.43 5.36 12.93
C THR A 127 3.27 4.65 12.27
N VAL A 128 2.85 5.13 11.10
CA VAL A 128 1.86 4.47 10.25
C VAL A 128 2.53 4.08 8.94
N ARG A 129 2.27 2.86 8.49
CA ARG A 129 2.73 2.36 7.18
C ARG A 129 1.57 1.77 6.42
N ALA A 130 1.56 1.94 5.10
CA ALA A 130 0.71 1.16 4.21
C ALA A 130 1.49 -0.05 3.69
N ARG A 131 0.81 -1.20 3.63
CA ARG A 131 1.25 -2.34 2.83
C ARG A 131 0.85 -2.12 1.37
N VAL A 132 1.61 -2.65 0.44
CA VAL A 132 1.33 -2.56 -1.01
C VAL A 132 1.03 -3.96 -1.56
N PRO A 133 0.25 -4.11 -2.65
CA PRO A 133 0.17 -5.39 -3.33
C PRO A 133 1.51 -5.74 -4.00
N GLN A 134 1.67 -7.02 -4.36
CA GLN A 134 2.78 -7.42 -5.22
C GLN A 134 2.59 -6.79 -6.59
N MET A 135 3.59 -6.04 -7.05
CA MET A 135 3.59 -5.44 -8.38
C MET A 135 4.24 -6.37 -9.42
N VAL A 136 4.38 -5.89 -10.66
CA VAL A 136 4.99 -6.64 -11.77
C VAL A 136 6.42 -7.11 -11.48
N SER A 137 7.14 -6.41 -10.60
CA SER A 137 8.47 -6.78 -10.13
C SER A 137 8.66 -6.39 -8.65
N ASP A 138 9.62 -7.03 -7.98
CA ASP A 138 9.98 -6.71 -6.61
C ASP A 138 10.57 -5.29 -6.49
N GLU A 139 11.34 -4.86 -7.49
CA GLU A 139 11.88 -3.50 -7.59
C GLU A 139 10.75 -2.46 -7.63
N HIS A 140 9.77 -2.64 -8.51
CA HIS A 140 8.62 -1.73 -8.59
C HIS A 140 7.78 -1.75 -7.31
N THR A 141 7.60 -2.93 -6.70
CA THR A 141 6.91 -3.04 -5.41
C THR A 141 7.63 -2.26 -4.31
N LEU A 142 8.96 -2.35 -4.26
CA LEU A 142 9.80 -1.63 -3.30
C LEU A 142 9.74 -0.11 -3.52
N GLU A 143 9.79 0.33 -4.78
CA GLU A 143 9.65 1.74 -5.16
C GLU A 143 8.31 2.31 -4.71
N VAL A 144 7.21 1.61 -4.99
CA VAL A 144 5.87 2.02 -4.56
C VAL A 144 5.78 2.06 -3.03
N TYR A 145 6.27 1.03 -2.34
CA TYR A 145 6.28 0.99 -0.89
C TYR A 145 7.05 2.19 -0.30
N ASN A 146 8.26 2.45 -0.79
CA ASN A 146 9.10 3.56 -0.36
C ASN A 146 8.43 4.91 -0.61
N TYR A 147 7.83 5.09 -1.79
CA TYR A 147 7.15 6.32 -2.16
C TYR A 147 5.95 6.63 -1.27
N VAL A 148 5.08 5.64 -1.08
CA VAL A 148 3.86 5.74 -0.27
C VAL A 148 4.20 6.02 1.20
N ASN A 149 5.20 5.33 1.73
CA ASN A 149 5.57 5.42 3.14
C ASN A 149 6.61 6.51 3.44
N GLY A 150 7.18 7.17 2.41
CA GLY A 150 8.22 8.17 2.58
C GLY A 150 9.50 7.61 3.21
N CYS A 151 9.87 6.37 2.87
CA CYS A 151 11.08 5.70 3.34
C CYS A 151 12.01 5.34 2.18
N ASN A 152 13.17 4.74 2.49
CA ASN A 152 14.17 4.34 1.51
C ASN A 152 14.78 2.98 1.86
N LEU A 153 13.97 1.93 1.78
CA LEU A 153 14.40 0.55 1.94
C LEU A 153 15.10 0.07 0.67
N SER A 154 16.11 -0.78 0.83
CA SER A 154 16.87 -1.37 -0.27
C SER A 154 16.36 -2.75 -0.73
N LYS A 155 15.51 -3.41 0.08
CA LYS A 155 14.97 -4.74 -0.19
C LYS A 155 13.56 -4.90 0.42
N LEU A 156 12.71 -5.72 -0.21
CA LEU A 156 11.37 -6.04 0.29
C LEU A 156 11.36 -6.97 1.49
N PHE A 157 12.35 -7.88 1.56
CA PHE A 157 12.42 -8.91 2.58
C PHE A 157 13.62 -8.61 3.49
N VAL A 158 13.35 -8.08 4.68
CA VAL A 158 14.34 -8.02 5.75
C VAL A 158 14.27 -9.36 6.49
N HIS A 159 14.90 -10.38 5.91
CA HIS A 159 15.21 -11.58 6.68
C HIS A 159 16.51 -11.32 7.43
N ASP A 160 16.41 -11.04 8.73
CA ASP A 160 17.50 -11.32 9.65
C ASP A 160 17.60 -12.84 9.80
N LEU A 161 18.25 -13.50 8.84
CA LEU A 161 18.78 -14.84 9.05
C LEU A 161 20.21 -14.71 9.54
N GLU A 162 20.42 -14.49 10.84
CA GLU A 162 21.62 -15.03 11.52
C GLU A 162 21.25 -15.45 12.95
N PRO A 163 21.72 -16.65 13.36
CA PRO A 163 23.07 -16.69 13.88
C PRO A 163 23.92 -17.72 13.12
N VAL A 164 24.99 -17.27 12.46
CA VAL A 164 26.14 -18.18 12.23
C VAL A 164 26.95 -18.18 13.53
N THR A 165 26.50 -18.98 14.50
CA THR A 165 27.41 -19.52 15.50
C THR A 165 28.27 -20.56 14.79
N ALA A 166 29.48 -20.16 14.39
CA ALA A 166 30.55 -21.09 14.12
C ALA A 166 31.22 -21.42 15.46
N ASP A 167 30.96 -22.62 15.97
CA ASP A 167 31.84 -23.30 16.92
C ASP A 167 33.13 -23.76 16.21
#